data_AF-A0A7L4R414-F1
#
_entry.id   AF-A0A7L4R414-F1
#
_cell.length_a   1.000
_cell.length_b   1.000
_cell.length_c   1.000
_cell.angle_alpha   90.00
_cell.angle_beta   90.00
_cell.angle_gamma   90.00
#
_symmetry.space_group_name_H-M   'P 1'
#
loop_
_entity.id
_entity.type
_entity.pdbx_description
1 polymer ?
#
loop_
_entity_poly.entity_id
_entity_poly.type
_entity_poly.pdbx_seq_one_letter_code
_entity_poly.pdbx_strand_id
1 'polypeptide(L)' 'MEDTTLLYVQPNAEDSSAIAFSISISADGRIENSKLLTLDLNKQDDC' A
#
# COMPACT_ATOMS: atom_id res chain seq x y z
N MET A 1 16.38 12.75 2.81
CA MET A 1 15.74 12.59 4.13
C MET A 1 14.65 11.55 3.93
N GLU A 2 14.58 10.54 4.78
CA GLU A 2 13.84 9.31 4.50
C GLU A 2 12.33 9.51 4.71
N ASP A 3 11.58 9.59 3.61
CA ASP A 3 10.12 9.53 3.62
C ASP A 3 9.71 8.12 4.05
N THR A 4 9.22 7.98 5.28
CA THR A 4 8.78 6.68 5.76
C THR A 4 7.38 6.43 5.23
N THR A 5 7.24 5.41 4.37
CA THR A 5 5.92 4.97 3.90
C THR A 5 5.44 3.78 4.72
N LEU A 6 4.35 3.95 5.48
CA LEU A 6 3.68 2.85 6.16
C LEU A 6 2.64 2.24 5.22
N LEU A 7 2.73 0.93 4.98
CA LEU A 7 1.80 0.18 4.13
C LEU A 7 1.01 -0.82 4.97
N TYR A 8 -0.31 -0.73 4.92
CA TYR A 8 -1.22 -1.77 5.41
C TYR A 8 -1.86 -2.47 4.21
N VAL A 9 -1.90 -3.80 4.23
CA VAL A 9 -2.51 -4.62 3.17
C VAL A 9 -3.50 -5.58 3.79
N GLN A 10 -4.77 -5.48 3.38
CA GLN A 10 -5.80 -6.45 3.70
C GLN A 10 -6.07 -7.32 2.48
N PRO A 11 -5.61 -8.59 2.48
CA PRO A 11 -5.93 -9.52 1.42
C PRO A 11 -7.41 -9.90 1.47
N ASN A 12 -8.00 -10.04 0.30
CA ASN A 12 -9.29 -10.65 0.04
C ASN A 12 -9.05 -11.94 -0.75
N ALA A 13 -9.18 -13.07 -0.06
CA ALA A 13 -8.88 -14.38 -0.61
C ALA A 13 -9.92 -14.86 -1.64
N GLU A 14 -11.16 -14.37 -1.58
CA GLU A 14 -12.21 -14.77 -2.53
C GLU A 14 -12.02 -14.11 -3.90
N ASP A 15 -11.62 -12.84 -3.92
CA ASP A 15 -11.41 -12.07 -5.14
C ASP A 15 -9.96 -12.08 -5.64
N SER A 16 -9.07 -12.84 -4.97
CA SER A 16 -7.62 -12.79 -5.19
C SER A 16 -7.11 -11.36 -5.37
N SER A 17 -7.53 -10.48 -4.48
CA SER A 17 -7.19 -9.06 -4.52
C SER A 17 -6.81 -8.61 -3.12
N ALA A 18 -6.20 -7.44 -3.00
CA ALA A 18 -6.02 -6.82 -1.70
C ALA A 18 -6.35 -5.33 -1.79
N ILE A 19 -6.92 -4.81 -0.71
CA ILE A 19 -6.96 -3.37 -0.50
C ILE A 19 -5.71 -3.02 0.28
N ALA A 20 -4.90 -2.12 -0.27
CA ALA A 20 -3.72 -1.59 0.37
C ALA A 20 -3.88 -0.10 0.63
N PHE A 21 -3.33 0.37 1.74
CA PHE A 21 -3.31 1.78 2.10
C PHE A 21 -1.89 2.17 2.47
N SER A 22 -1.38 3.22 1.83
CA SER A 22 -0.03 3.75 2.08
C SER A 22 -0.11 5.18 2.59
N ILE A 23 0.69 5.52 3.60
CA ILE A 23 0.90 6.91 4.05
C ILE A 23 2.38 7.25 4.07
N SER A 24 2.72 8.43 3.56
CA SER A 24 4.07 8.99 3.64
C SER A 24 4.12 9.95 4.82
N ILE A 25 5.06 9.72 5.73
CA ILE A 25 5.23 10.50 6.95
C ILE A 25 6.61 11.16 6.90
N SER A 26 6.62 12.48 7.05
CA SER A 26 7.84 13.28 7.17
C SER A 26 8.51 13.07 8.52
N ALA A 27 9.79 13.42 8.62
CA ALA A 27 10.57 13.24 9.85
C ALA A 27 10.01 14.00 11.07
N ASP A 28 9.17 15.03 10.86
CA ASP A 28 8.48 15.78 11.92
C ASP A 28 7.13 15.15 12.34
N GLY A 29 6.80 13.97 11.79
CA GLY A 29 5.60 13.20 12.12
C GLY A 29 4.33 13.66 11.40
N ARG A 30 4.43 14.56 10.42
CA ARG A 30 3.27 14.97 9.61
C ARG A 30 3.02 13.98 8.48
N ILE A 31 1.75 13.79 8.14
CA ILE A 31 1.36 13.03 6.95
C ILE A 31 1.48 13.96 5.75
N GLU A 32 2.35 13.63 4.81
CA GLU A 32 2.50 14.38 3.56
C GLU A 32 1.62 13.82 2.45
N ASN A 33 1.36 12.51 2.45
CA ASN A 33 0.56 11.85 1.43
C ASN A 33 -0.17 10.61 1.96
N SER A 34 -1.32 10.30 1.36
CA SER A 34 -2.05 9.05 1.58
C SER A 34 -2.64 8.52 0.27
N LYS A 35 -2.60 7.19 0.08
CA LYS A 35 -3.17 6.53 -1.11
C LYS A 35 -3.89 5.25 -0.73
N LEU A 36 -5.05 5.04 -1.32
CA LEU A 36 -5.75 3.75 -1.36
C LEU A 36 -5.42 3.07 -2.68
N LEU A 37 -5.01 1.81 -2.62
CA LEU A 37 -4.57 0.99 -3.74
C LEU A 37 -5.41 -0.29 -3.74
N THR A 38 -5.85 -0.70 -4.93
CA THR A 38 -6.39 -2.05 -5.13
C THR A 38 -5.32 -2.86 -5.83
N LEU A 39 -4.91 -3.97 -5.23
CA LEU A 39 -3.91 -4.89 -5.74
C LEU A 39 -4.61 -6.12 -6.29
N ASP A 40 -4.30 -6.49 -7.52
CA ASP A 40 -4.66 -7.78 -8.09
C ASP A 40 -3.57 -8.79 -7.71
N LEU A 41 -3.91 -9.79 -6.90
CA LEU A 41 -2.97 -10.80 -6.40
C LEU A 41 -2.82 -11.98 -7.38
N ASN A 42 -3.67 -12.07 -8.41
CA ASN A 42 -3.58 -13.11 -9.43
C ASN A 42 -2.59 -12.77 -10.55
N LYS A 43 -2.17 -11.52 -10.68
CA LYS A 43 -1.03 -11.16 -11.54
C LYS A 43 0.26 -11.58 -10.86
N GLN A 44 0.57 -12.87 -10.90
CA GLN A 44 1.97 -13.29 -10.94
C GLN A 44 2.59 -12.61 -12.16
N ASP A 45 3.68 -11.86 -11.93
CA ASP A 45 4.55 -11.35 -12.98
C ASP A 45 4.83 -12.49 -13.99
N ASP A 46 4.25 -12.40 -15.19
CA ASP A 46 4.79 -13.04 -16.39
C ASP A 46 6.18 -12.42 -16.61
N CYS A 47 7.22 -13.03 -15.99
CA CYS A 47 8.63 -12.75 -16.26
C CYS A 47 9.13 -13.56 -17.45
#